data_AF-A0A917YKW4-F1
#
_entry.id   AF-A0A917YKW4-F1
#
_cell.length_a   1.000
_cell.length_b   1.000
_cell.length_c   1.000
_cell.angle_alpha   90.00
_cell.angle_beta   90.00
_cell.angle_gamma   90.00
#
_symmetry.space_group_name_H-M   'P 1'
#
loop_
_entity.id
_entity.type
_entity.pdbx_description
1 polymer ?
#
loop_
_entity_poly.entity_id
_entity_poly.type
_entity_poly.pdbx_seq_one_letter_code
_entity_poly.pdbx_strand_id
1 'polypeptide(L)'
;MMIPTSLPAPTTTQATADQRESRMRHKAQELEAAFLAEMLAHAGVAEAQGAMTGGIGEEQFASFLRREQANAIAQHGGLGLAESIFEAMKGAEGNEN
;
A
#
# COMPACT_ATOMS: atom_id res chain seq x y z
N MET A 1 -14.78 30.65 39.55
CA MET A 1 -14.64 30.58 38.09
C MET A 1 -13.76 29.38 37.78
N MET A 2 -14.33 28.32 37.18
CA MET A 2 -13.66 27.28 36.37
C MET A 2 -14.69 26.19 36.09
N ILE A 3 -15.22 26.16 34.87
CA ILE A 3 -16.03 25.06 34.35
C ILE A 3 -15.04 24.06 33.73
N PRO A 4 -15.02 22.79 34.14
CA PRO A 4 -14.19 21.80 33.47
C PRO A 4 -14.83 21.46 32.12
N THR A 5 -14.14 21.78 31.02
CA THR A 5 -14.52 21.33 29.69
C THR A 5 -14.15 19.86 29.54
N SER A 6 -15.13 18.96 29.69
CA SER A 6 -14.97 17.55 29.33
C SER A 6 -14.98 17.42 27.82
N LEU A 7 -13.94 16.80 27.25
CA LEU A 7 -13.92 16.38 25.85
C LEU A 7 -15.03 15.33 25.61
N PRO A 8 -15.79 15.41 24.51
CA PRO A 8 -16.76 14.38 24.16
C PRO A 8 -16.05 13.07 23.79
N ALA A 9 -16.53 11.94 24.33
CA ALA A 9 -16.04 10.63 23.94
C ALA A 9 -16.47 10.28 22.49
N PRO A 10 -15.62 9.65 21.67
CA PRO A 10 -15.98 9.27 20.31
C PRO A 10 -17.10 8.23 20.34
N THR A 11 -18.12 8.43 19.50
CA THR A 11 -19.24 7.50 19.34
C THR A 11 -18.79 6.25 18.59
N THR A 12 -19.14 5.05 19.07
CA THR A 12 -18.72 3.75 18.52
C THR A 12 -18.85 3.63 16.99
N THR A 13 -19.86 4.26 16.38
CA THR A 13 -20.05 4.27 14.92
C THR A 13 -18.90 4.94 14.16
N GLN A 14 -18.35 6.05 14.67
CA GLN A 14 -17.25 6.78 14.01
C GLN A 14 -15.96 5.95 14.02
N ALA A 15 -15.65 5.31 15.15
CA ALA A 15 -14.49 4.42 15.26
C ALA A 15 -14.50 3.28 14.23
N THR A 16 -15.68 2.74 13.88
CA THR A 16 -15.77 1.69 12.84
C THR A 16 -15.55 2.22 11.43
N ALA A 17 -15.92 3.48 11.16
CA ALA A 17 -15.72 4.12 9.85
C ALA A 17 -14.24 4.43 9.62
N ASP A 18 -13.57 4.99 10.63
CA ASP A 18 -12.13 5.29 10.57
C ASP A 18 -11.31 4.00 10.37
N GLN A 19 -11.70 2.91 11.03
CA GLN A 19 -11.08 1.60 10.84
C GLN A 19 -11.29 1.04 9.43
N ARG A 20 -12.45 1.27 8.81
CA ARG A 20 -12.71 0.86 7.41
C ARG A 20 -11.84 1.65 6.45
N GLU A 21 -11.83 2.98 6.57
CA GLU A 21 -11.00 3.84 5.73
C GLU A 21 -9.51 3.51 5.88
N SER A 22 -9.03 3.27 7.10
CA SER A 22 -7.64 2.86 7.35
C SER A 22 -7.29 1.54 6.66
N ARG A 23 -8.18 0.53 6.72
CA ARG A 23 -7.99 -0.73 6.00
C ARG A 23 -7.97 -0.53 4.48
N MET A 24 -8.84 0.33 3.97
CA MET A 24 -8.92 0.63 2.55
C MET A 24 -7.67 1.35 2.05
N ARG A 25 -7.15 2.33 2.80
CA ARG A 25 -5.85 2.99 2.49
C ARG A 25 -4.71 1.98 2.48
N HIS A 26 -4.65 1.08 3.46
CA HIS A 26 -3.63 0.03 3.50
C HIS A 26 -3.70 -0.89 2.28
N LYS A 27 -4.92 -1.29 1.85
CA LYS A 27 -5.10 -2.12 0.65
C LYS A 27 -4.73 -1.38 -0.63
N ALA A 28 -5.03 -0.08 -0.71
CA ALA A 28 -4.62 0.74 -1.84
C ALA A 28 -3.09 0.82 -1.97
N GLN A 29 -2.40 0.95 -0.83
CA GLN A 29 -0.94 0.95 -0.77
C GLN A 29 -0.35 -0.42 -1.16
N GLU A 30 -0.93 -1.52 -0.70
CA GLU A 30 -0.54 -2.87 -1.14
C GLU A 30 -0.68 -3.05 -2.65
N LEU A 31 -1.75 -2.50 -3.26
CA LEU A 31 -1.97 -2.55 -4.70
C LEU A 31 -0.93 -1.73 -5.48
N GLU A 32 -0.59 -0.53 -4.99
CA GLU A 32 0.50 0.26 -5.58
C GLU A 32 1.85 -0.46 -5.48
N ALA A 33 2.14 -1.08 -4.33
CA ALA A 33 3.36 -1.87 -4.16
C ALA A 33 3.41 -3.07 -5.12
N ALA A 34 2.30 -3.77 -5.32
CA ALA A 34 2.23 -4.86 -6.29
C ALA A 34 2.50 -4.36 -7.72
N PHE A 35 1.91 -3.23 -8.11
CA PHE A 35 2.17 -2.60 -9.40
C PHE A 35 3.66 -2.21 -9.55
N LEU A 36 4.24 -1.58 -8.54
CA LEU A 36 5.65 -1.20 -8.54
C LEU A 36 6.57 -2.43 -8.66
N ALA A 37 6.26 -3.54 -7.98
CA ALA A 37 7.06 -4.77 -8.08
C ALA A 37 7.11 -5.32 -9.51
N GLU A 38 6.00 -5.22 -10.25
CA GLU A 38 5.94 -5.56 -11.67
C GLU A 38 6.73 -4.57 -12.53
N MET A 39 6.61 -3.27 -12.28
CA MET A 39 7.40 -2.26 -13.02
C MET A 39 8.90 -2.43 -12.81
N LEU A 40 9.32 -2.74 -11.57
CA LEU A 40 10.72 -3.05 -11.27
C LEU A 40 11.20 -4.32 -11.99
N ALA A 41 10.31 -5.32 -12.15
CA ALA A 41 10.60 -6.51 -12.97
C ALA A 41 10.92 -6.11 -14.41
N HIS A 42 10.03 -5.34 -15.03
CA HIS A 42 10.13 -4.95 -16.43
C HIS A 42 11.25 -3.95 -16.69
N ALA A 43 11.65 -3.18 -15.67
CA ALA A 43 12.81 -2.29 -15.72
C ALA A 43 14.16 -3.02 -15.58
N GLY A 44 14.15 -4.34 -15.40
CA GLY A 44 15.35 -5.15 -15.21
C GLY A 44 16.03 -4.97 -13.86
N VAL A 45 15.30 -4.46 -12.85
CA VAL A 45 15.85 -4.28 -11.51
C VAL A 45 16.03 -5.65 -10.85
N ALA A 46 17.22 -5.88 -10.29
CA ALA A 46 17.63 -7.18 -9.76
C ALA A 46 17.68 -8.31 -10.81
N GLU A 47 17.73 -7.99 -12.10
CA GLU A 47 18.19 -8.92 -13.11
C GLU A 47 19.71 -9.08 -12.99
N ALA A 48 20.14 -10.33 -12.95
CA ALA A 48 21.54 -10.66 -12.74
C ALA A 48 22.35 -10.44 -14.02
N GLN A 49 23.48 -9.74 -13.90
CA GLN A 49 24.39 -9.46 -15.00
C GLN A 49 25.72 -10.18 -14.76
N GLY A 50 26.07 -11.17 -15.58
CA GLY A 50 27.39 -11.80 -15.57
C GLY A 50 27.43 -13.30 -15.86
N ALA A 51 28.65 -13.86 -15.90
CA ALA A 51 28.91 -15.27 -16.24
C ALA A 51 28.57 -16.27 -15.11
N MET A 52 28.13 -15.78 -13.95
CA MET A 52 27.83 -16.57 -12.76
C MET A 52 26.44 -16.21 -12.22
N THR A 53 25.43 -16.31 -13.09
CA THR A 53 24.03 -15.95 -12.79
C THR A 53 23.08 -16.86 -13.59
N GLY A 54 21.88 -17.15 -13.08
CA GLY A 54 20.81 -17.82 -13.83
C GLY A 54 20.27 -19.12 -13.23
N GLY A 55 20.44 -19.35 -11.93
CA GLY A 55 19.79 -20.47 -11.25
C GLY A 55 18.35 -20.12 -10.84
N ILE A 56 17.43 -21.11 -10.85
CA ILE A 56 16.02 -20.93 -10.40
C ILE A 56 15.93 -20.28 -9.01
N GLY A 57 16.90 -20.55 -8.12
CA GLY A 57 16.95 -19.90 -6.80
C GLY A 57 17.13 -18.39 -6.88
N GLU A 58 17.97 -17.90 -7.78
CA GLU A 58 18.29 -16.48 -7.93
C GLU A 58 17.08 -15.65 -8.40
N GLU A 59 16.30 -16.18 -9.34
CA GLU A 59 15.07 -15.54 -9.83
C GLU A 59 14.04 -15.34 -8.70
N GLN A 60 13.91 -16.33 -7.80
CA GLN A 60 13.02 -16.22 -6.64
C GLN A 60 13.51 -15.16 -5.65
N PHE A 61 14.82 -15.11 -5.36
CA PHE A 61 15.39 -14.05 -4.53
C PHE A 61 15.23 -12.65 -5.14
N ALA A 62 15.41 -12.52 -6.47
CA ALA A 62 15.20 -11.27 -7.18
C ALA A 62 13.73 -10.79 -7.07
N SER A 63 12.77 -11.72 -7.15
CA SER A 63 11.35 -11.40 -6.97
C SER A 63 11.04 -10.86 -5.57
N PHE A 64 11.63 -11.44 -4.53
CA PHE A 64 11.46 -10.99 -3.15
C PHE A 64 12.10 -9.62 -2.93
N LEU A 65 13.31 -9.40 -3.47
CA LEU A 65 13.98 -8.12 -3.36
C LEU A 65 13.18 -7.01 -4.04
N ARG A 66 12.68 -7.25 -5.26
CA ARG A 66 11.81 -6.30 -5.97
C ARG A 66 10.55 -5.99 -5.17
N ARG A 67 9.92 -6.99 -4.54
CA ARG A 67 8.72 -6.78 -3.72
C ARG A 67 8.99 -5.93 -2.48
N GLU A 68 10.10 -6.18 -1.77
CA GLU A 68 10.49 -5.35 -0.62
C GLU A 68 10.81 -3.92 -1.04
N GLN A 69 11.51 -3.73 -2.17
CA GLN A 69 11.79 -2.41 -2.70
C GLN A 69 10.51 -1.67 -3.07
N ALA A 70 9.57 -2.35 -3.74
CA ALA A 70 8.28 -1.79 -4.09
C ALA A 70 7.44 -1.40 -2.85
N ASN A 71 7.44 -2.24 -1.82
CA ASN A 71 6.80 -1.94 -0.53
C ASN A 71 7.39 -0.67 0.10
N ALA A 72 8.73 -0.56 0.13
CA ALA A 72 9.40 0.62 0.67
C ALA A 72 9.06 1.88 -0.13
N ILE A 73 9.04 1.80 -1.47
CA ILE A 73 8.68 2.92 -2.34
C ILE A 73 7.23 3.37 -2.05
N ALA A 74 6.26 2.44 -2.02
CA ALA A 74 4.87 2.75 -1.70
C ALA A 74 4.67 3.32 -0.29
N GLN A 75 5.49 2.90 0.70
CA GLN A 75 5.48 3.43 2.06
C GLN A 75 6.03 4.85 2.18
N HIS A 76 6.97 5.23 1.30
CA HIS A 76 7.62 6.53 1.32
C HIS A 76 7.07 7.52 0.29
N GLY A 77 5.86 7.29 -0.21
CA GLY A 77 5.13 8.23 -1.07
C GLY A 77 4.79 7.70 -2.46
N GLY A 78 5.40 6.60 -2.88
CA GLY A 78 4.98 5.85 -4.07
C GLY A 78 4.96 6.66 -5.36
N LEU A 79 3.99 6.34 -6.21
CA LEU A 79 3.66 7.06 -7.44
C LEU A 79 2.40 7.92 -7.27
N GLY A 80 1.70 7.80 -6.14
CA GLY A 80 0.40 8.42 -5.87
C GLY A 80 -0.79 7.60 -6.38
N LEU A 81 -0.58 6.37 -6.85
CA LEU A 81 -1.66 5.48 -7.29
C LEU A 81 -2.51 5.01 -6.10
N ALA A 82 -1.90 4.84 -4.94
CA ALA A 82 -2.60 4.44 -3.72
C ALA A 82 -3.77 5.39 -3.38
N GLU A 83 -3.61 6.70 -3.57
CA GLU A 83 -4.70 7.65 -3.30
C GLU A 83 -5.84 7.51 -4.31
N SER A 84 -5.51 7.37 -5.60
CA SER A 84 -6.52 7.18 -6.65
C SER A 84 -7.32 5.90 -6.46
N ILE A 85 -6.64 4.82 -6.05
CA ILE A 85 -7.25 3.52 -5.77
C ILE A 85 -8.12 3.59 -4.49
N PHE A 86 -7.66 4.29 -3.46
CA PHE A 86 -8.44 4.52 -2.24
C PHE A 86 -9.74 5.25 -2.53
N GLU A 87 -9.69 6.37 -3.27
CA GLU A 87 -10.89 7.14 -3.63
C GLU A 87 -11.86 6.32 -4.49
N ALA A 88 -11.35 5.47 -5.40
CA ALA A 88 -12.18 4.56 -6.18
C ALA A 88 -12.88 3.50 -5.30
N MET A 89 -12.18 2.91 -4.32
CA MET A 89 -12.77 1.96 -3.37
C MET A 89 -13.84 2.62 -2.49
N LYS A 90 -13.59 3.86 -2.04
CA LYS A 90 -14.56 4.64 -1.25
C LYS A 90 -15.82 4.98 -2.06
N GLY A 91 -15.65 5.35 -3.32
CA GLY A 91 -16.75 5.58 -4.26
C GLY A 91 -17.57 4.31 -4.54
N ALA A 92 -16.91 3.15 -4.67
CA ALA A 92 -17.57 1.87 -4.87
C ALA A 92 -18.42 1.46 -3.66
N GLU A 93 -17.89 1.56 -2.44
CA GLU A 93 -18.66 1.27 -1.21
C GLU A 93 -19.87 2.19 -1.03
N GLY A 94 -19.77 3.46 -1.44
CA GLY A 94 -20.86 4.42 -1.37
C GLY A 94 -22.02 4.14 -2.34
N ASN A 95 -21.79 3.36 -3.40
CA ASN A 95 -22.77 3.04 -4.44
C ASN A 95 -23.52 1.71 -4.19
N GLU A 96 -23.24 1.03 -3.07
CA GLU A 96 -23.88 -0.23 -2.66
C GLU A 96 -25.11 -0.01 -1.74
N ASN A 97 -25.66 1.21 -1.68
CA ASN A 97 -26.93 1.53 -0.98
C ASN A 97 -27.99 2.08 -1.94
#